data_AF-A0A8H5HUL3-F1
#
_entry.id   AF-A0A8H5HUL3-F1
#
_cell.length_a   1.000
_cell.length_b   1.000
_cell.length_c   1.000
_cell.angle_alpha   90.00
_cell.angle_beta   90.00
_cell.angle_gamma   90.00
#
_symmetry.space_group_name_H-M   'P 1'
#
loop_
_entity.id
_entity.type
_entity.pdbx_description
1 polymer ?
#
loop_
_entity_poly.entity_id
_entity_poly.type
_entity_poly.pdbx_seq_one_letter_code
_entity_poly.pdbx_strand_id
1 'polypeptide(L)'
;MSQTVDIPQSIKDSLRKFRFARRSQGSAAIIIKINKAKLVLEEVEQFDNISIDELAEELPENSPRYVVLSYALTHPDGRISFPLVLINWAPTTSEIGLLTLHASALLNFQQTADVSKVIEVREGPEGLTADVVDSKLLGK
;
A
#
# COMPACT_ATOMS: atom_id res chain seq x y z
N MET A 1 5.73 -9.16 -22.07
CA MET A 1 6.42 -9.65 -20.87
C MET A 1 5.48 -10.60 -20.16
N SER A 2 5.93 -11.82 -19.84
CA SER A 2 5.16 -12.77 -19.02
C SER A 2 4.99 -12.17 -17.63
N GLN A 3 3.76 -11.97 -17.16
CA GLN A 3 3.49 -11.52 -15.79
C GLN A 3 3.49 -12.75 -14.86
N THR A 4 4.22 -12.69 -13.75
CA THR A 4 4.36 -13.81 -12.79
C THR A 4 3.16 -13.94 -11.86
N VAL A 5 2.42 -12.85 -11.66
CA VAL A 5 1.23 -12.76 -10.80
C VAL A 5 0.16 -11.97 -11.54
N ASP A 6 -1.03 -12.55 -11.66
CA ASP A 6 -2.17 -11.91 -12.31
C ASP A 6 -2.86 -10.92 -11.38
N ILE A 7 -3.39 -9.84 -11.98
CA ILE A 7 -4.20 -8.84 -11.28
C ILE A 7 -5.65 -8.99 -11.78
N PRO A 8 -6.54 -9.61 -10.98
CA PRO A 8 -7.94 -9.80 -11.36
C PRO A 8 -8.65 -8.46 -11.64
N GLN A 9 -9.67 -8.50 -12.51
CA GLN A 9 -10.46 -7.29 -12.83
C GLN A 9 -11.12 -6.70 -11.58
N SER A 10 -11.55 -7.52 -10.62
CA SER A 10 -12.11 -7.06 -9.35
C SER A 10 -11.14 -6.17 -8.57
N ILE A 11 -9.84 -6.50 -8.57
CA ILE A 11 -8.80 -5.69 -7.91
C ILE A 11 -8.62 -4.37 -8.66
N LYS A 12 -8.57 -4.40 -9.99
CA LYS A 12 -8.48 -3.18 -10.81
C LYS A 12 -9.66 -2.24 -10.58
N ASP A 13 -10.86 -2.79 -10.49
CA ASP A 13 -12.08 -2.04 -10.23
C ASP A 13 -12.09 -1.46 -8.81
N SER A 14 -11.64 -2.23 -7.82
CA SER A 14 -11.50 -1.79 -6.43
C SER A 14 -10.50 -0.63 -6.31
N LEU A 15 -9.29 -0.78 -6.86
CA LEU A 15 -8.28 0.27 -6.91
C LEU A 15 -8.78 1.54 -7.61
N ARG A 16 -9.50 1.37 -8.73
CA ARG A 16 -10.10 2.50 -9.45
C ARG A 16 -11.13 3.23 -8.59
N LYS A 17 -12.04 2.50 -7.93
CA LYS A 17 -13.03 3.09 -7.01
C LYS A 17 -12.34 3.81 -5.85
N PHE A 18 -11.35 3.18 -5.22
CA PHE A 18 -10.58 3.74 -4.12
C PHE A 18 -9.89 5.05 -4.52
N ARG A 19 -9.28 5.11 -5.71
CA ARG A 19 -8.60 6.31 -6.24
C ARG A 19 -9.54 7.50 -6.44
N PHE A 20 -10.76 7.26 -6.91
CA PHE A 20 -11.73 8.33 -7.19
C PHE A 20 -12.67 8.62 -6.01
N ALA A 21 -12.57 7.88 -4.91
CA ALA A 21 -13.32 8.14 -3.70
C ALA A 21 -12.97 9.53 -3.15
N ARG A 22 -13.98 10.30 -2.77
CA ARG A 22 -13.76 11.60 -2.13
C ARG A 22 -13.30 11.36 -0.70
N ARG A 23 -12.20 12.02 -0.32
CA ARG A 23 -11.67 12.00 1.04
C ARG A 23 -11.81 13.39 1.65
N SER A 24 -12.26 13.43 2.90
CA SER A 24 -12.48 14.67 3.63
C SER A 24 -11.99 14.62 5.07
N GLN A 25 -11.84 13.43 5.63
CA GLN A 25 -11.36 13.19 6.99
C GLN A 25 -10.64 11.85 7.02
N GLY A 26 -9.54 11.78 7.78
CA GLY A 26 -8.79 10.54 7.97
C GLY A 26 -8.01 10.07 6.75
N SER A 27 -7.09 9.16 6.97
CA SER A 27 -6.47 8.40 5.87
C SER A 27 -7.32 7.18 5.55
N ALA A 28 -7.19 6.68 4.33
CA ALA A 28 -7.84 5.45 3.90
C ALA A 28 -6.80 4.51 3.31
N ALA A 29 -7.02 3.21 3.41
CA ALA A 29 -6.07 2.21 2.92
C ALA A 29 -6.79 1.03 2.29
N ILE A 30 -6.20 0.44 1.26
CA ILE A 30 -6.58 -0.88 0.73
C ILE A 30 -5.36 -1.80 0.80
N ILE A 31 -5.52 -2.94 1.46
CA ILE A 31 -4.47 -3.94 1.68
C ILE A 31 -4.66 -5.06 0.66
N ILE A 32 -3.63 -5.31 -0.13
CA ILE A 32 -3.59 -6.36 -1.15
C ILE A 32 -2.47 -7.36 -0.82
N LYS A 33 -2.75 -8.65 -1.02
CA LYS A 33 -1.77 -9.73 -0.91
C LYS A 33 -1.66 -10.53 -2.20
N ILE A 34 -0.58 -11.29 -2.34
CA ILE A 34 -0.45 -12.33 -3.37
C ILE A 34 -0.96 -13.64 -2.79
N ASN A 35 -1.91 -14.27 -3.48
CA ASN A 35 -2.24 -15.67 -3.27
C ASN A 35 -1.20 -16.54 -3.99
N LYS A 36 -0.20 -17.03 -3.25
CA LYS A 36 0.92 -17.83 -3.79
C LYS A 36 0.47 -19.09 -4.52
N ALA A 37 -0.63 -19.72 -4.11
CA ALA A 37 -1.11 -20.95 -4.74
C ALA A 37 -1.77 -20.69 -6.11
N LYS A 38 -2.47 -19.56 -6.24
CA LYS A 38 -3.17 -19.18 -7.47
C LYS A 38 -2.37 -18.24 -8.37
N LEU A 39 -1.30 -17.64 -7.84
CA LEU A 39 -0.52 -16.57 -8.48
C LEU A 39 -1.40 -15.38 -8.89
N VAL A 40 -2.31 -14.97 -8.01
CA VAL A 40 -3.19 -13.80 -8.23
C VAL A 40 -3.15 -12.83 -7.06
N LEU A 41 -3.47 -11.56 -7.31
CA LEU A 41 -3.71 -10.58 -6.24
C LEU A 41 -5.11 -10.73 -5.63
N GLU A 42 -5.18 -10.61 -4.31
CA GLU A 42 -6.41 -10.64 -3.54
C GLU A 42 -6.46 -9.43 -2.60
N GLU A 43 -7.61 -8.78 -2.52
CA GLU A 43 -7.91 -7.79 -1.50
C GLU A 43 -8.05 -8.50 -0.15
N VAL A 44 -7.40 -7.95 0.87
CA VAL A 44 -7.47 -8.45 2.24
C VAL A 44 -8.50 -7.64 3.01
N GLU A 45 -8.34 -6.31 2.97
CA GLU A 45 -9.12 -5.40 3.77
C GLU A 45 -9.04 -3.98 3.20
N GLN A 46 -10.06 -3.17 3.47
CA GLN A 46 -10.13 -1.77 3.12
C GLN A 46 -10.63 -0.95 4.31
N PHE A 47 -9.93 0.15 4.60
CA PHE A 47 -10.27 1.11 5.63
C PHE A 47 -10.60 2.47 5.00
N ASP A 48 -11.68 3.10 5.45
CA ASP A 48 -12.08 4.44 4.98
C ASP A 48 -11.65 5.58 5.90
N ASN A 49 -11.26 5.26 7.13
CA ASN A 49 -10.70 6.19 8.12
C ASN A 49 -9.82 5.41 9.10
N ILE A 50 -8.51 5.51 8.94
CA ILE A 50 -7.49 4.85 9.78
C ILE A 50 -6.28 5.79 9.94
N SER A 51 -5.64 5.76 11.10
CA SER A 51 -4.34 6.40 11.30
C SER A 51 -3.20 5.55 10.75
N ILE A 52 -2.00 6.12 10.61
CA ILE A 52 -0.84 5.34 10.14
C ILE A 52 -0.42 4.29 11.16
N ASP A 53 -0.50 4.63 12.45
CA ASP A 53 -0.08 3.72 13.52
C ASP A 53 -1.04 2.53 13.62
N GLU A 54 -2.36 2.77 13.57
CA GLU A 54 -3.36 1.69 13.51
C GLU A 54 -3.16 0.83 12.25
N LEU A 55 -2.91 1.45 11.08
CA LEU A 55 -2.65 0.70 9.86
C LEU A 55 -1.39 -0.18 9.96
N ALA A 56 -0.36 0.28 10.67
CA ALA A 56 0.86 -0.47 10.89
C ALA A 56 0.61 -1.72 11.77
N GLU A 57 -0.27 -1.60 12.77
CA GLU A 57 -0.67 -2.71 13.64
C GLU A 57 -1.52 -3.77 12.93
N GLU A 58 -2.35 -3.38 11.96
CA GLU A 58 -3.14 -4.31 11.14
C GLU A 58 -2.30 -5.11 10.13
N LEU A 59 -1.06 -4.67 9.86
CA LEU A 59 -0.18 -5.34 8.90
C LEU A 59 0.55 -6.54 9.52
N PRO A 60 0.65 -7.66 8.78
CA PRO A 60 1.24 -8.87 9.32
C PRO A 60 2.75 -8.76 9.47
N GLU A 61 3.28 -9.25 10.58
CA GLU A 61 4.72 -9.22 10.87
C GLU A 61 5.57 -10.13 9.98
N ASN A 62 4.97 -11.13 9.31
CA ASN A 62 5.69 -12.23 8.65
C ASN A 62 5.27 -12.48 7.19
N SER A 63 4.52 -11.57 6.57
CA SER A 63 4.18 -11.71 5.16
C SER A 63 4.08 -10.35 4.46
N PRO A 64 4.44 -10.26 3.18
CA PRO A 64 4.40 -9.00 2.47
C PRO A 64 2.97 -8.60 2.10
N ARG A 65 2.77 -7.28 1.95
CA ARG A 65 1.51 -6.65 1.54
C ARG A 65 1.82 -5.47 0.62
N TYR A 66 0.94 -5.22 -0.33
CA TYR A 66 0.86 -3.92 -0.97
C TYR A 66 -0.25 -3.13 -0.30
N VAL A 67 0.04 -1.91 0.12
CA VAL A 67 -0.98 -1.04 0.69
C VAL A 67 -1.08 0.23 -0.15
N VAL A 68 -2.22 0.44 -0.78
CA VAL A 68 -2.50 1.74 -1.42
C VAL A 68 -3.16 2.62 -0.39
N LEU A 69 -2.43 3.65 0.02
CA LEU A 69 -2.81 4.59 1.08
C LEU A 69 -3.20 5.92 0.44
N SER A 70 -4.41 6.39 0.75
CA SER A 70 -4.80 7.79 0.56
C SER A 70 -4.57 8.51 1.88
N TYR A 71 -3.48 9.26 1.96
CA TYR A 71 -2.97 9.78 3.21
C TYR A 71 -3.44 11.20 3.49
N ALA A 72 -4.02 11.47 4.65
CA ALA A 72 -4.41 12.81 5.08
C ALA A 72 -3.19 13.67 5.44
N LEU A 73 -2.55 14.27 4.45
CA LEU A 73 -1.36 15.09 4.60
C LEU A 73 -1.74 16.54 4.93
N THR A 74 -1.27 17.04 6.07
CA THR A 74 -1.33 18.47 6.42
C THR A 74 -0.05 19.17 5.96
N HIS A 75 -0.19 20.15 5.08
CA HIS A 75 0.92 20.95 4.56
C HIS A 75 1.33 22.04 5.54
N PRO A 76 2.57 22.57 5.45
CA PRO A 76 3.03 23.65 6.33
C PRO A 76 2.19 24.94 6.27
N ASP A 77 1.45 25.16 5.18
CA ASP A 77 0.52 26.28 5.00
C ASP A 77 -0.89 26.01 5.55
N GLY A 78 -1.10 24.86 6.21
CA GLY A 78 -2.36 24.44 6.80
C GLY A 78 -3.33 23.76 5.83
N ARG A 79 -2.99 23.62 4.54
CA ARG A 79 -3.84 22.90 3.58
C ARG A 79 -3.80 21.40 3.86
N ILE A 80 -4.92 20.73 3.65
CA ILE A 80 -5.00 19.26 3.72
C ILE A 80 -5.14 18.71 2.30
N SER A 81 -4.36 17.69 2.00
CA SER A 81 -4.44 16.93 0.74
C SER A 81 -4.48 15.44 1.01
N PHE A 82 -4.90 14.67 0.01
CA PHE A 82 -5.04 13.21 0.12
C PHE A 82 -4.23 12.48 -0.97
N PRO A 83 -2.90 12.65 -1.03
CA PRO A 83 -2.07 11.96 -2.00
C PRO A 83 -2.22 10.44 -1.87
N LEU A 84 -2.19 9.76 -3.01
CA LEU A 84 -2.09 8.31 -3.08
C LEU A 84 -0.62 7.89 -3.07
N VAL A 85 -0.28 6.97 -2.18
CA VAL A 85 1.04 6.36 -2.06
C VAL A 85 0.92 4.84 -1.94
N LEU A 86 1.96 4.14 -2.40
CA LEU A 86 2.06 2.70 -2.28
C LEU A 86 3.05 2.40 -1.16
N ILE A 87 2.57 1.82 -0.08
CA ILE A 87 3.46 1.23 0.92
C ILE A 87 3.77 -0.19 0.45
N ASN A 88 5.04 -0.42 0.12
CA ASN A 88 5.58 -1.74 -0.13
C ASN A 88 6.00 -2.36 1.21
N TRP A 89 5.07 -3.06 1.85
CA TRP A 89 5.29 -3.76 3.11
C TRP A 89 5.93 -5.12 2.84
N ALA A 90 7.18 -5.30 3.28
CA ALA A 90 7.95 -6.51 3.03
C ALA A 90 8.83 -6.82 4.26
N PRO A 91 8.24 -7.25 5.39
CA PRO A 91 8.97 -7.50 6.62
C PRO A 91 10.02 -8.60 6.40
N THR A 92 11.19 -8.44 7.01
CA THR A 92 12.37 -9.29 6.78
C THR A 92 12.18 -10.76 7.16
N THR A 93 11.22 -11.04 8.04
CA THR A 93 10.81 -12.37 8.49
C THR A 93 9.93 -13.11 7.47
N SER A 94 9.53 -12.44 6.38
CA SER A 94 8.71 -13.04 5.33
C SER A 94 9.40 -14.19 4.62
N GLU A 95 8.61 -15.19 4.22
CA GLU A 95 9.10 -16.31 3.43
C GLU A 95 9.75 -15.83 2.11
N ILE A 96 10.97 -16.30 1.81
CA ILE A 96 11.78 -15.85 0.65
C ILE A 96 11.04 -16.02 -0.68
N GLY A 97 10.35 -17.15 -0.87
CA GLY A 97 9.59 -17.40 -2.10
C GLY A 97 8.46 -16.40 -2.29
N LEU A 98 7.79 -16.00 -1.20
CA LEU A 98 6.73 -15.00 -1.25
C LEU A 98 7.29 -13.59 -1.47
N LEU A 99 8.43 -13.24 -0.84
CA LEU A 99 9.15 -11.99 -1.11
C LEU A 99 9.57 -11.87 -2.57
N THR A 100 10.01 -12.97 -3.19
CA THR A 100 10.42 -12.99 -4.60
C THR A 100 9.23 -12.73 -5.52
N LEU A 101 8.08 -13.40 -5.27
CA LEU A 101 6.85 -13.12 -6.01
C LEU A 101 6.40 -11.66 -5.83
N HIS A 102 6.44 -11.15 -4.60
CA HIS A 102 6.10 -9.78 -4.24
C HIS A 102 7.01 -8.74 -4.94
N ALA A 103 8.32 -8.95 -4.94
CA ALA A 103 9.22 -8.07 -5.68
C ALA A 103 8.95 -8.12 -7.19
N SER A 104 8.68 -9.32 -7.74
CA SER A 104 8.43 -9.49 -9.18
C SER A 104 7.14 -8.81 -9.67
N ALA A 105 6.11 -8.74 -8.82
CA ALA A 105 4.81 -8.16 -9.18
C ALA A 105 4.69 -6.67 -8.83
N LEU A 106 5.61 -6.12 -8.04
CA LEU A 106 5.55 -4.75 -7.52
C LEU A 106 5.36 -3.69 -8.61
N LEU A 107 6.18 -3.72 -9.66
CA LEU A 107 6.11 -2.73 -10.74
C LEU A 107 4.76 -2.78 -11.48
N ASN A 108 4.27 -3.99 -11.76
CA ASN A 108 2.98 -4.19 -12.42
C ASN A 108 1.82 -3.70 -11.54
N PHE A 109 1.88 -3.99 -10.24
CA PHE A 109 0.89 -3.52 -9.27
C PHE A 109 0.90 -2.00 -9.14
N GLN A 110 2.08 -1.40 -8.99
CA GLN A 110 2.25 0.06 -8.91
C GLN A 110 1.65 0.77 -10.14
N GLN A 111 1.93 0.28 -11.35
CA GLN A 111 1.36 0.82 -12.59
C GLN A 111 -0.15 0.64 -12.64
N THR A 112 -0.67 -0.49 -12.19
CA THR A 112 -2.10 -0.78 -12.17
C THR A 112 -2.86 0.07 -11.15
N ALA A 113 -2.25 0.35 -10.00
CA ALA A 113 -2.79 1.22 -8.98
C ALA A 113 -2.70 2.71 -9.35
N ASP A 114 -1.95 3.07 -10.41
CA ASP A 114 -1.70 4.44 -10.85
C ASP A 114 -1.08 5.31 -9.75
N VAL A 115 -0.07 4.75 -9.07
CA VAL A 115 0.62 5.39 -7.94
C VAL A 115 2.07 5.68 -8.30
N SER A 116 2.49 6.94 -8.12
CA SER A 116 3.85 7.39 -8.47
C SER A 116 4.86 7.21 -7.34
N LYS A 117 4.43 7.36 -6.08
CA LYS A 117 5.32 7.29 -4.91
C LYS A 117 5.19 5.94 -4.21
N VAL A 118 6.33 5.29 -4.01
CA VAL A 118 6.45 4.03 -3.26
C VAL A 118 7.27 4.27 -2.00
N ILE A 119 6.80 3.76 -0.87
CA ILE A 119 7.48 3.78 0.43
C ILE A 119 7.78 2.32 0.79
N GLU A 120 9.07 2.01 0.91
CA GLU A 120 9.54 0.67 1.31
C GLU A 120 9.53 0.55 2.83
N VAL A 121 8.85 -0.48 3.36
CA VAL A 121 8.84 -0.77 4.80
C VAL A 121 9.21 -2.23 5.02
N ARG A 122 10.30 -2.45 5.77
CA ARG A 122 10.84 -3.80 6.06
C ARG A 122 10.98 -4.11 7.54
N GLU A 123 10.93 -3.08 8.39
CA GLU A 123 11.19 -3.16 9.83
C GLU A 123 9.93 -3.50 10.63
N GLY A 124 8.82 -3.80 9.95
CA GLY A 124 7.53 -4.05 10.61
C GLY A 124 6.85 -2.75 11.02
N PRO A 125 5.98 -2.78 12.05
CA PRO A 125 5.14 -1.65 12.42
C PRO A 125 5.93 -0.39 12.76
N GLU A 126 7.09 -0.54 13.41
CA GLU A 126 7.98 0.57 13.79
C GLU A 126 8.49 1.37 12.57
N GLY A 127 8.56 0.74 11.40
CA GLY A 127 9.01 1.36 10.15
C GLY A 127 7.93 2.14 9.40
N LEU A 128 6.66 2.04 9.82
CA LEU A 128 5.53 2.74 9.20
C LEU A 128 4.92 3.73 10.20
N THR A 129 5.41 4.96 10.17
CA THR A 129 4.93 6.06 11.02
C THR A 129 4.51 7.27 10.18
N ALA A 130 3.67 8.14 10.75
CA ALA A 130 3.23 9.37 10.09
C ALA A 130 4.43 10.23 9.65
N ASP A 131 5.45 10.38 10.50
CA ASP A 131 6.66 11.17 10.21
C ASP A 131 7.43 10.66 8.99
N VAL A 132 7.53 9.33 8.84
CA VAL A 132 8.19 8.70 7.68
C VAL A 132 7.39 9.00 6.41
N VAL A 133 6.07 8.86 6.46
CA VAL A 133 5.18 9.13 5.31
C VAL A 133 5.22 10.61 4.94
N ASP A 134 5.11 11.51 5.91
CA ASP A 134 5.21 12.97 5.74
C ASP A 134 6.51 13.38 5.07
N SER A 135 7.64 12.86 5.54
CA SER A 135 8.96 13.18 5.00
C SER A 135 9.07 12.81 3.51
N LYS A 136 8.59 11.62 3.13
CA LYS A 136 8.57 11.16 1.73
C LYS A 136 7.59 11.95 0.86
N LEU A 137 6.51 12.46 1.44
CA LEU A 137 5.49 13.20 0.70
C LEU A 137 5.85 14.67 0.49
N LEU A 138 6.39 15.32 1.52
CA LEU A 138 6.79 16.73 1.50
C LEU A 138 8.16 16.98 0.85
N GLY A 139 8.89 15.92 0.50
CA GLY A 139 10.17 16.02 -0.18
C GLY A 139 11.29 16.51 0.73
N LYS A 140 11.24 16.12 2.01
CA LYS A 140 12.31 16.38 2.98
C LYS A 140 13.28 15.20 3.06
#